data_AF-A0A7L4FNX8-F1
#
_entry.id   AF-A0A7L4FNX8-F1
#
_cell.length_a   1.000
_cell.length_b   1.000
_cell.length_c   1.000
_cell.angle_alpha   90.00
_cell.angle_beta   90.00
_cell.angle_gamma   90.00
#
_symmetry.space_group_name_H-M   'P 1'
#
loop_
_entity.id
_entity.type
_entity.pdbx_description
1 polymer ?
#
loop_
_entity_poly.entity_id
_entity_poly.type
_entity_poly.pdbx_seq_one_letter_code
_entity_poly.pdbx_strand_id
1 'polypeptide(L)' 'IIPQPVTLKFHNVMTLNDLQKLLGPINWLRPILGITTEELHPLFTLLKGDPNLLST' A
#
# COMPACT_ATOMS: atom_id res chain seq x y z
N ILE A 1 11.05 25.07 -7.84
CA ILE A 1 11.33 23.78 -7.16
C ILE A 1 10.88 22.69 -8.11
N ILE A 2 11.77 21.81 -8.57
CA ILE A 2 11.42 20.70 -9.45
C ILE A 2 11.24 19.47 -8.54
N PRO A 3 10.09 18.76 -8.58
CA PRO A 3 9.91 17.55 -7.79
C PRO A 3 10.94 16.50 -8.23
N GLN A 4 11.63 15.89 -7.28
CA GLN A 4 12.52 14.77 -7.61
C GLN A 4 11.66 13.54 -7.95
N PRO A 5 11.99 12.81 -9.02
CA PRO A 5 11.30 11.56 -9.35
C PRO A 5 11.51 10.55 -8.23
N VAL A 6 10.41 10.06 -7.64
CA VAL A 6 10.46 9.02 -6.62
C VAL A 6 10.59 7.67 -7.31
N THR A 7 11.79 7.11 -7.32
CA THR A 7 12.05 5.77 -7.85
C THR A 7 11.85 4.73 -6.76
N LEU A 8 10.65 4.15 -6.69
CA LEU A 8 10.37 3.02 -5.79
C LEU A 8 10.93 1.74 -6.41
N LYS A 9 12.03 1.22 -5.84
CA LYS A 9 12.53 -0.12 -6.19
C LYS A 9 11.64 -1.15 -5.52
N PHE A 10 10.72 -1.77 -6.26
CA PHE A 10 9.94 -2.89 -5.76
C PHE A 10 10.81 -4.15 -5.76
N HIS A 11 11.34 -4.53 -4.60
CA HIS A 11 11.83 -5.88 -4.38
C HIS A 11 10.57 -6.74 -4.31
N ASN A 12 10.50 -7.81 -5.09
CA ASN A 12 9.24 -8.51 -5.44
C ASN A 12 8.55 -9.28 -4.27
N VAL A 13 8.86 -8.93 -3.02
CA VAL A 13 8.24 -9.47 -1.82
C VAL A 13 7.93 -8.29 -0.87
N MET A 14 6.72 -7.75 -0.94
CA MET A 14 6.18 -6.91 0.14
C MET A 14 5.54 -7.82 1.18
N THR A 15 5.99 -7.73 2.44
CA THR A 15 5.33 -8.44 3.53
C THR A 15 4.05 -7.70 3.95
N LEU A 16 3.15 -8.40 4.66
CA LEU A 16 1.95 -7.76 5.24
C LEU A 16 2.32 -6.55 6.12
N ASN A 17 3.42 -6.66 6.88
CA ASN A 17 3.95 -5.58 7.70
C ASN A 17 4.44 -4.38 6.87
N ASP A 18 5.03 -4.61 5.69
CA ASP A 18 5.43 -3.51 4.80
C ASP A 18 4.21 -2.80 4.24
N LEU A 19 3.17 -3.55 3.83
CA LEU A 19 1.89 -2.99 3.39
C LEU A 19 1.22 -2.16 4.48
N GLN A 20 1.26 -2.62 5.73
CA GLN A 20 0.73 -1.88 6.88
C GLN A 20 1.48 -0.56 7.11
N LYS A 21 2.81 -0.55 6.98
CA LYS A 21 3.62 0.69 7.10
C LYS A 21 3.32 1.71 6.00
N LEU A 22 2.95 1.24 4.81
CA LEU A 22 2.63 2.10 3.66
C LEU A 22 1.28 2.82 3.79
N LEU A 23 0.37 2.35 4.64
CA LEU A 23 -0.94 2.99 4.84
C LEU A 23 -0.84 4.44 5.32
N GLY A 24 0.11 4.74 6.21
CA GLY A 24 0.32 6.11 6.71
C GLY A 24 0.65 7.09 5.57
N PRO A 25 1.74 6.86 4.82
CA PRO A 25 2.10 7.67 3.66
C PRO A 25 0.99 7.75 2.59
N ILE A 26 0.30 6.64 2.29
CA ILE A 26 -0.77 6.61 1.29
C ILE A 26 -1.96 7.47 1.73
N ASN A 27 -2.41 7.34 2.98
CA ASN A 27 -3.50 8.17 3.50
C ASN A 27 -3.12 9.66 3.54
N TRP A 28 -1.85 9.98 3.81
CA TRP A 28 -1.35 11.35 3.78
C TRP A 28 -1.31 11.94 2.35
N LEU A 29 -0.92 11.15 1.36
CA LEU A 29 -0.87 11.58 -0.05
C LEU A 29 -2.23 11.65 -0.73
N ARG A 30 -3.24 10.98 -0.17
CA ARG A 30 -4.58 10.86 -0.75
C ARG A 30 -5.22 12.20 -1.18
N PRO A 31 -5.28 13.25 -0.34
CA PRO A 31 -5.81 14.55 -0.77
C PRO A 31 -4.92 15.29 -1.77
N ILE A 32 -3.62 14.99 -1.82
CA ILE A 32 -2.65 15.65 -2.71
C ILE A 32 -2.74 15.08 -4.12
N LEU A 33 -2.94 13.77 -4.23
CA LEU A 33 -2.91 13.03 -5.49
C LEU A 33 -4.31 12.67 -6.00
N GLY A 34 -5.37 12.98 -5.24
CA GLY A 34 -6.74 12.64 -5.62
C GLY A 34 -7.04 11.14 -5.61
N ILE A 35 -6.28 10.36 -4.83
CA ILE A 35 -6.41 8.90 -4.79
C ILE A 35 -7.78 8.51 -4.22
N THR A 36 -8.53 7.75 -4.99
CA THR A 36 -9.87 7.27 -4.64
C THR A 36 -9.80 6.02 -3.76
N THR A 37 -10.89 5.71 -3.05
CA THR A 37 -10.96 4.44 -2.28
C THR A 37 -10.87 3.24 -3.21
N GLU A 38 -11.45 3.35 -4.41
CA GLU A 38 -11.47 2.29 -5.42
C GLU A 38 -10.05 1.91 -5.86
N GLU A 39 -9.17 2.90 -6.07
CA GLU A 39 -7.77 2.66 -6.40
C GLU A 39 -6.99 1.96 -5.28
N LEU A 40 -7.43 2.11 -4.02
CA LEU A 40 -6.84 1.45 -2.85
C LEU A 40 -7.47 0.08 -2.54
N HIS A 41 -8.53 -0.33 -3.25
CA HIS A 41 -9.21 -1.59 -3.01
C HIS A 41 -8.28 -2.83 -3.06
N PRO A 42 -7.34 -2.96 -4.02
CA PRO A 42 -6.39 -4.07 -4.03
C PRO A 42 -5.50 -4.11 -2.78
N LEU A 43 -5.06 -2.95 -2.29
CA LEU A 43 -4.25 -2.85 -1.07
C LEU A 43 -5.03 -3.35 0.15
N PHE A 44 -6.28 -2.94 0.31
CA PHE A 44 -7.12 -3.42 1.41
C PHE A 44 -7.40 -4.92 1.32
N THR A 45 -7.49 -5.46 0.10
CA THR A 45 -7.64 -6.91 -0.11
C THR A 45 -6.40 -7.66 0.35
N LEU A 46 -5.19 -7.18 0.05
CA LEU A 46 -3.95 -7.77 0.53
C LEU A 46 -3.80 -7.66 2.05
N LEU A 47 -4.24 -6.54 2.65
CA LEU A 47 -4.16 -6.30 4.09
C LEU A 47 -5.08 -7.18 4.93
N LYS A 48 -6.15 -7.73 4.34
CA LYS A 48 -6.98 -8.75 5.00
C LYS A 48 -6.18 -10.03 5.30
N GLY A 49 -5.01 -10.19 4.67
CA GLY A 49 -4.22 -11.41 4.74
C GLY A 49 -4.90 -12.55 3.98
N ASP A 50 -4.27 -13.72 4.00
CA ASP A 50 -4.89 -14.93 3.46
C ASP A 50 -5.79 -15.55 4.55
N PRO A 51 -7.12 -15.60 4.35
CA PRO A 51 -8.04 -16.17 5.33
C PRO A 51 -7.84 -17.68 5.50
N ASN A 52 -7.15 -18.35 4.57
CA ASN A 52 -6.84 -19.78 4.64
C ASN A 52 -5.61 -20.08 5.53
N LEU A 53 -4.93 -19.07 6.07
CA LEU A 53 -3.86 -19.25 7.06
C LEU A 53 -4.38 -19.58 8.47
N LEU A 54 -5.69 -19.76 8.63
CA LEU A 54 -6.28 -20.26 9.87
C LEU A 54 -6.04 -21.78 10.00
N SER A 55 -5.09 -22.10 10.89
CA SER A 55 -4.99 -23.33 11.68
C SER A 55 -4.72 -24.65 10.95
N THR A 56 -3.45 -25.03 10.90
CA THR A 56 -3.02 -26.42 11.16
C THR A 56 -2.56 -26.51 12.61
#